data_AF-A0A075VT33-F1
#
_entry.id   AF-A0A075VT33-F1
#
_cell.length_a   1.000
_cell.length_b   1.000
_cell.length_c   1.000
_cell.angle_alpha   90.00
_cell.angle_beta   90.00
_cell.angle_gamma   90.00
#
_symmetry.space_group_name_H-M   'P 1'
#
loop_
_entity.id
_entity.type
_entity.pdbx_description
1 polymer ?
#
loop_
_entity_poly.entity_id
_entity_poly.type
_entity_poly.pdbx_seq_one_letter_code
_entity_poly.pdbx_strand_id
1 'polypeptide(L)'
;HALRKAVTAAVLMGTAVTTVGGALGTTTTVKADADRVRRGGRLLPQISEKDRSELSKLITDRNLRKMSDEDAVKKLKDILENADEGTILRLSNGFNPSSPTYGHDMLKYLDDRIASLDSKNRIVGLRTLLSEFLQKKYLEGQLNKDKVKRLTEAVLTKDQLIGKLTNESEELTSNLESRNRELDALKESERGLRKEKDSLEDKLTEKSYELEKKDKALQEKIKDSDKLADKLLDAQKQHAQASKLAGELTAQLKEAEAGRDEALADSNKLADKLLDAQKQHAQASKHAADLADKLAKSQAEAQDLLNTVDSLDHLVGAAKQEITAKIAEIDQLTAEKAQADAALATANDRIASLQAELETAQSDLATSNKLVEAGKRELADLEKAKAKADAALVASEAKVGDLEKAKAASDAKVAELEGEVKAAKEEADKLKAELETVQKELETVKAEKAALETQIADLKKAHAEKVAELEAAIKRLEEELAAKIKEMEAQKAISKEEKASFQKEIERLKAELAAKVKGLTQGGSSATGTASAAATSGKAQLPATGETAHPLFTAAALAVMAGAGVMAVQVNV
;
A
#
# COMPACT_ATOMS: atom_id res chain seq x y z
N HIS A 1 17.99 -23.46 8.85
CA HIS A 1 18.50 -23.57 7.45
C HIS A 1 17.40 -23.88 6.41
N ALA A 2 16.24 -24.42 6.80
CA ALA A 2 15.10 -24.69 5.91
C ALA A 2 14.25 -23.44 5.59
N LEU A 3 14.04 -22.52 6.55
CA LEU A 3 13.27 -21.29 6.32
C LEU A 3 13.92 -20.29 5.35
N ARG A 4 15.26 -20.26 5.25
CA ARG A 4 15.95 -19.42 4.26
C ARG A 4 15.83 -19.94 2.83
N LYS A 5 15.51 -21.23 2.61
CA LYS A 5 15.30 -21.78 1.26
C LYS A 5 13.88 -21.52 0.73
N ALA A 6 12.89 -21.36 1.60
CA ALA A 6 11.51 -21.03 1.21
C ALA A 6 11.34 -19.56 0.81
N VAL A 7 12.01 -18.64 1.52
CA VAL A 7 11.95 -17.19 1.23
C VAL A 7 12.68 -16.85 -0.08
N THR A 8 13.78 -17.54 -0.40
CA THR A 8 14.51 -17.33 -1.67
C THR A 8 13.78 -17.89 -2.89
N ALA A 9 12.91 -18.90 -2.73
CA ALA A 9 12.12 -19.45 -3.85
C ALA A 9 10.90 -18.57 -4.20
N ALA A 10 10.34 -17.85 -3.22
CA ALA A 10 9.22 -16.91 -3.46
C ALA A 10 9.67 -15.57 -4.04
N VAL A 11 10.85 -15.07 -3.64
CA VAL A 11 11.39 -13.78 -4.12
C VAL A 11 11.98 -13.88 -5.55
N LEU A 12 12.38 -15.07 -6.00
CA LEU A 12 12.91 -15.31 -7.36
C LEU A 12 11.83 -15.64 -8.42
N MET A 13 10.56 -15.81 -8.04
CA MET A 13 9.44 -15.94 -8.99
C MET A 13 8.63 -14.65 -9.16
N GLY A 14 8.99 -13.55 -8.50
CA GLY A 14 8.26 -12.27 -8.53
C GLY A 14 8.79 -11.22 -9.52
N THR A 15 9.83 -11.52 -10.31
CA THR A 15 10.51 -10.51 -11.17
C THR A 15 10.70 -10.95 -12.62
N ALA A 16 9.78 -11.76 -13.17
CA ALA A 16 9.88 -12.19 -14.56
C ALA A 16 8.55 -12.45 -15.29
N VAL A 17 7.46 -11.68 -15.06
CA VAL A 17 6.33 -11.63 -16.02
C VAL A 17 5.61 -10.26 -15.94
N THR A 18 6.31 -9.16 -16.22
CA THR A 18 5.67 -7.83 -16.40
C THR A 18 6.32 -7.07 -17.55
N THR A 19 6.41 -7.69 -18.73
CA THR A 19 6.57 -6.99 -20.02
C THR A 19 6.23 -7.93 -21.17
N VAL A 20 4.97 -8.37 -21.26
CA VAL A 20 4.36 -8.82 -22.54
C VAL A 20 2.92 -8.28 -22.57
N GLY A 21 2.77 -6.97 -22.38
CA GLY A 21 1.50 -6.26 -22.39
C GLY A 21 1.29 -5.41 -23.65
N GLY A 22 1.77 -5.87 -24.80
CA GLY A 22 1.67 -5.09 -26.03
C GLY A 22 2.02 -5.90 -27.25
N ALA A 23 1.08 -6.71 -27.74
CA ALA A 23 0.98 -7.12 -29.16
C ALA A 23 -0.14 -8.18 -29.35
N LEU A 24 -1.39 -7.91 -28.97
CA LEU A 24 -2.53 -8.72 -29.44
C LEU A 24 -3.74 -7.86 -29.80
N GLY A 25 -3.47 -6.70 -30.40
CA GLY A 25 -4.40 -6.12 -31.36
C GLY A 25 -4.01 -6.68 -32.73
N THR A 26 -4.46 -7.89 -33.07
CA THR A 26 -4.44 -8.34 -34.47
C THR A 26 -5.54 -7.59 -35.23
N THR A 27 -5.34 -6.28 -35.40
CA THR A 27 -5.91 -5.61 -36.56
C THR A 27 -5.35 -6.36 -37.76
N THR A 28 -6.18 -7.13 -38.44
CA THR A 28 -5.91 -7.55 -39.81
C THR A 28 -5.74 -6.27 -40.61
N THR A 29 -4.50 -5.80 -40.69
CA THR A 29 -4.13 -4.79 -41.68
C THR A 29 -4.20 -5.50 -43.02
N VAL A 30 -5.40 -5.47 -43.61
CA VAL A 30 -5.56 -5.65 -45.03
C VAL A 30 -4.69 -4.57 -45.64
N LYS A 31 -3.49 -4.94 -46.10
CA LYS A 31 -2.69 -4.07 -46.96
C LYS A 31 -3.55 -3.79 -48.18
N ALA A 32 -4.20 -2.64 -48.19
CA ALA A 32 -4.76 -2.07 -49.39
C ALA A 32 -3.57 -1.67 -50.25
N ASP A 33 -3.22 -2.53 -51.20
CA ASP A 33 -2.21 -2.20 -52.20
C ASP A 33 -2.69 -0.95 -52.95
N ALA A 34 -1.87 0.09 -52.84
CA ALA A 34 -2.14 1.40 -53.38
C ALA A 34 -1.93 1.37 -54.89
N ASP A 35 -3.01 1.18 -55.66
CA ASP A 35 -2.96 1.39 -57.11
C ASP A 35 -4.08 2.31 -57.64
N ARG A 36 -3.63 3.50 -58.00
CA ARG A 36 -4.17 4.58 -58.83
C ARG A 36 -5.60 4.41 -59.36
N VAL A 37 -6.50 5.20 -58.76
CA VAL A 37 -7.79 5.59 -59.35
C VAL A 37 -7.58 6.60 -60.48
N ARG A 38 -7.86 6.22 -61.73
CA ARG A 38 -8.31 7.15 -62.80
C ARG A 38 -9.36 6.47 -63.69
N ARG A 39 -10.56 7.05 -63.67
CA ARG A 39 -11.70 6.94 -64.63
C ARG A 39 -12.15 5.53 -65.04
N GLY A 40 -13.34 5.16 -64.58
CA GLY A 40 -14.31 4.35 -65.34
C GLY A 40 -13.88 2.91 -65.65
N GLY A 41 -13.97 2.04 -64.65
CA GLY A 41 -13.75 0.59 -64.75
C GLY A 41 -12.66 0.16 -63.78
N ARG A 42 -12.96 -0.73 -62.83
CA ARG A 42 -11.90 -1.36 -62.01
C ARG A 42 -10.98 -2.11 -62.97
N LEU A 43 -9.79 -1.57 -63.22
CA LEU A 43 -8.76 -2.26 -63.97
C LEU A 43 -8.46 -3.55 -63.21
N LEU A 44 -8.75 -4.70 -63.82
CA LEU A 44 -8.35 -5.97 -63.24
C LEU A 44 -6.84 -5.94 -63.04
N PRO A 45 -6.32 -6.48 -61.92
CA PRO A 45 -4.90 -6.56 -61.68
C PRO A 45 -4.19 -7.23 -62.87
N GLN A 46 -2.95 -6.83 -63.11
CA GLN A 46 -2.13 -7.54 -64.08
C GLN A 46 -1.70 -8.88 -63.47
N ILE A 47 -1.47 -9.89 -64.31
CA ILE A 47 -0.81 -11.12 -63.87
C ILE A 47 0.60 -10.76 -63.38
N SER A 48 1.06 -11.38 -62.29
CA SER A 48 2.38 -11.08 -61.77
C SER A 48 3.47 -11.49 -62.75
N GLU A 49 4.60 -10.79 -62.73
CA GLU A 49 5.72 -11.10 -63.64
C GLU A 49 6.28 -12.51 -63.40
N LYS A 50 6.21 -13.02 -62.16
CA LYS A 50 6.56 -14.40 -61.82
C LYS A 50 5.62 -15.38 -62.52
N ASP A 51 4.30 -15.25 -62.29
CA ASP A 51 3.31 -16.17 -62.83
C ASP A 51 3.28 -16.12 -64.36
N ARG A 52 3.43 -14.91 -64.92
CA ARG A 52 3.57 -14.69 -66.36
C ARG A 52 4.79 -15.42 -66.93
N SER A 53 5.94 -15.33 -66.25
CA SER A 53 7.17 -16.02 -66.66
C SER A 53 7.00 -17.54 -66.64
N GLU A 54 6.39 -18.08 -65.58
CA GLU A 54 6.16 -19.52 -65.42
C GLU A 54 5.18 -20.06 -66.46
N LEU A 55 4.07 -19.35 -66.71
CA LEU A 55 3.11 -19.69 -67.75
C LEU A 55 3.73 -19.60 -69.15
N SER A 56 4.53 -18.56 -69.42
CA SER A 56 5.22 -18.42 -70.70
C SER A 56 6.25 -19.53 -70.93
N LYS A 57 7.00 -19.92 -69.90
CA LYS A 57 7.93 -21.05 -69.96
C LYS A 57 7.19 -22.35 -70.23
N LEU A 58 6.07 -22.59 -69.54
CA LEU A 58 5.24 -23.78 -69.76
C LEU A 58 4.75 -23.86 -71.21
N ILE A 59 4.20 -22.76 -71.74
CA ILE A 59 3.75 -22.69 -73.14
C ILE A 59 4.91 -23.00 -74.10
N THR A 60 6.10 -22.48 -73.82
CA THR A 60 7.29 -22.68 -74.66
C THR A 60 7.77 -24.13 -74.63
N ASP A 61 7.95 -24.71 -73.44
CA ASP A 61 8.39 -26.09 -73.27
C ASP A 61 7.42 -27.08 -73.95
N ARG A 62 6.13 -26.77 -73.87
CA ARG A 62 5.07 -27.59 -74.45
C ARG A 62 5.02 -27.48 -75.97
N ASN A 63 5.17 -26.28 -76.53
CA ASN A 63 5.28 -26.09 -77.98
C ASN A 63 6.51 -26.78 -78.57
N LEU A 64 7.59 -26.88 -77.80
CA LEU A 64 8.81 -27.62 -78.16
C LEU A 64 8.72 -29.12 -77.87
N ARG A 65 7.56 -29.64 -77.45
CA ARG A 65 7.32 -31.05 -77.07
C ARG A 65 8.29 -31.57 -75.99
N LYS A 66 8.80 -30.69 -75.14
CA LYS A 66 9.72 -31.02 -74.02
C LYS A 66 9.00 -31.52 -72.76
N MET A 67 7.67 -31.55 -72.78
CA MET A 67 6.83 -31.87 -71.63
C MET A 67 5.63 -32.69 -72.08
N SER A 68 5.28 -33.72 -71.30
CA SER A 68 4.06 -34.51 -71.51
C SER A 68 2.81 -33.74 -71.07
N ASP A 69 1.63 -34.11 -71.57
CA ASP A 69 0.38 -33.48 -71.17
C ASP A 69 0.11 -33.64 -69.65
N GLU A 70 0.46 -34.80 -69.07
CA GLU A 70 0.31 -35.05 -67.63
C GLU A 70 1.25 -34.15 -66.80
N ASP A 71 2.48 -33.92 -67.25
CA ASP A 71 3.42 -33.04 -66.57
C ASP A 71 3.02 -31.56 -66.73
N ALA A 72 2.46 -31.20 -67.88
CA ALA A 72 1.89 -29.87 -68.11
C ALA A 72 0.70 -29.60 -67.18
N VAL A 73 -0.19 -30.58 -66.99
CA VAL A 73 -1.31 -30.47 -66.03
C VAL A 73 -0.80 -30.32 -64.60
N LYS A 74 0.19 -31.11 -64.17
CA LYS A 74 0.80 -30.96 -62.83
C LYS A 74 1.41 -29.58 -62.62
N LYS A 75 2.18 -29.10 -63.60
CA LYS A 75 2.83 -27.79 -63.52
C LYS A 75 1.82 -26.64 -63.55
N LEU A 76 0.74 -26.76 -64.34
CA LEU A 76 -0.35 -25.77 -64.30
C LEU A 76 -1.06 -25.75 -62.96
N LYS A 77 -1.30 -26.91 -62.33
CA LYS A 77 -1.86 -26.96 -60.98
C LYS A 77 -0.95 -26.29 -59.95
N ASP A 78 0.35 -26.55 -60.03
CA ASP A 78 1.35 -25.94 -59.14
C ASP A 78 1.44 -24.42 -59.33
N ILE A 79 1.41 -23.94 -60.58
CA ILE A 79 1.33 -22.50 -60.89
C ILE A 79 0.05 -21.91 -60.29
N LEU A 80 -1.11 -22.54 -60.48
CA LEU A 80 -2.37 -22.03 -59.93
C LEU A 80 -2.40 -22.05 -58.39
N GLU A 81 -1.78 -23.04 -57.74
CA GLU A 81 -1.71 -23.13 -56.28
C GLU A 81 -0.81 -22.05 -55.66
N ASN A 82 0.22 -21.62 -56.38
CA ASN A 82 1.20 -20.63 -55.92
C ASN A 82 1.09 -19.27 -56.62
N ALA A 83 0.06 -19.07 -57.45
CA ALA A 83 -0.17 -17.84 -58.17
C ALA A 83 -0.61 -16.72 -57.23
N ASP A 84 -0.22 -15.50 -57.56
CA ASP A 84 -0.65 -14.32 -56.82
C ASP A 84 -2.17 -14.12 -56.95
N GLU A 85 -2.79 -13.56 -55.91
CA GLU A 85 -4.24 -13.29 -55.90
C GLU A 85 -4.69 -12.45 -57.10
N GLY A 86 -3.86 -11.48 -57.50
CA GLY A 86 -4.09 -10.65 -58.68
C GLY A 86 -4.09 -11.47 -59.99
N THR A 87 -3.22 -12.46 -60.11
CA THR A 87 -3.19 -13.38 -61.26
C THR A 87 -4.45 -14.24 -61.31
N ILE A 88 -4.85 -14.84 -60.19
CA ILE A 88 -6.08 -15.64 -60.11
C ILE A 88 -7.31 -14.79 -60.41
N LEU A 89 -7.39 -13.56 -59.87
CA LEU A 89 -8.50 -12.66 -60.13
C LEU A 89 -8.56 -12.27 -61.62
N ARG A 90 -7.41 -11.96 -62.22
CA ARG A 90 -7.31 -11.60 -63.63
C ARG A 90 -7.75 -12.74 -64.56
N LEU A 91 -7.34 -13.97 -64.26
CA LEU A 91 -7.75 -15.15 -65.04
C LEU A 91 -9.23 -15.49 -64.80
N SER A 92 -9.73 -15.33 -63.57
CA SER A 92 -11.13 -15.65 -63.23
C SER A 92 -12.14 -14.82 -64.02
N ASN A 93 -11.75 -13.62 -64.49
CA ASN A 93 -12.60 -12.79 -65.35
C ASN A 93 -12.97 -13.47 -66.67
N GLY A 94 -12.20 -14.46 -67.15
CA GLY A 94 -12.59 -15.26 -68.32
C GLY A 94 -13.83 -16.13 -68.12
N PHE A 95 -14.31 -16.29 -66.89
CA PHE A 95 -15.61 -16.91 -66.60
C PHE A 95 -16.78 -15.92 -66.60
N ASN A 96 -16.54 -14.61 -66.73
CA ASN A 96 -17.58 -13.59 -66.66
C ASN A 96 -18.12 -13.24 -68.06
N PRO A 97 -19.32 -13.74 -68.47
CA PRO A 97 -19.89 -13.46 -69.79
C PRO A 97 -20.28 -11.99 -69.98
N SER A 98 -20.44 -11.24 -68.89
CA SER A 98 -20.73 -9.80 -68.94
C SER A 98 -19.47 -8.94 -69.09
N SER A 99 -18.29 -9.54 -69.09
CA SER A 99 -17.04 -8.79 -69.30
C SER A 99 -16.94 -8.31 -70.75
N PRO A 100 -16.57 -7.03 -71.00
CA PRO A 100 -16.35 -6.53 -72.36
C PRO A 100 -15.26 -7.30 -73.12
N THR A 101 -14.37 -7.99 -72.41
CA THR A 101 -13.30 -8.82 -72.98
C THR A 101 -13.67 -10.31 -73.01
N TYR A 102 -14.90 -10.70 -72.69
CA TYR A 102 -15.28 -12.12 -72.64
C TYR A 102 -15.05 -12.80 -74.00
N GLY A 103 -14.35 -13.92 -73.99
CA GLY A 103 -13.95 -14.64 -75.22
C GLY A 103 -12.69 -14.08 -75.89
N HIS A 104 -12.18 -12.95 -75.41
CA HIS A 104 -10.89 -12.35 -75.78
C HIS A 104 -10.04 -12.00 -74.54
N ASP A 105 -10.34 -12.64 -73.41
CA ASP A 105 -9.71 -12.37 -72.12
C ASP A 105 -8.38 -13.13 -71.97
N MET A 106 -7.63 -12.79 -70.90
CA MET A 106 -6.32 -13.39 -70.64
C MET A 106 -6.41 -14.90 -70.41
N LEU A 107 -7.48 -15.38 -69.78
CA LEU A 107 -7.68 -16.81 -69.58
C LEU A 107 -7.87 -17.49 -70.93
N LYS A 108 -8.73 -16.96 -71.80
CA LYS A 108 -8.92 -17.50 -73.16
C LYS A 108 -7.62 -17.48 -73.98
N TYR A 109 -6.88 -16.38 -73.94
CA TYR A 109 -5.58 -16.25 -74.62
C TYR A 109 -4.56 -17.30 -74.17
N LEU A 110 -4.42 -17.50 -72.87
CA LEU A 110 -3.50 -18.50 -72.33
C LEU A 110 -4.02 -19.93 -72.53
N ASP A 111 -5.32 -20.15 -72.39
CA ASP A 111 -5.97 -21.44 -72.59
C ASP A 111 -5.89 -21.90 -74.04
N ASP A 112 -5.91 -20.99 -75.03
CA ASP A 112 -5.73 -21.32 -76.45
C ASP A 112 -4.25 -21.61 -76.78
N ARG A 113 -3.32 -20.91 -76.14
CA ARG A 113 -1.85 -21.09 -76.35
C ARG A 113 -1.28 -22.29 -75.63
N ILE A 114 -1.86 -22.59 -74.48
CA ILE A 114 -1.74 -23.91 -73.89
C ILE A 114 -2.52 -24.77 -74.88
N ALA A 115 -3.83 -24.84 -74.96
CA ALA A 115 -4.64 -25.82 -75.71
C ALA A 115 -4.92 -27.06 -74.88
N SER A 116 -5.86 -27.87 -75.36
CA SER A 116 -6.31 -29.10 -74.70
C SER A 116 -5.15 -30.03 -74.36
N LEU A 117 -5.13 -30.50 -73.11
CA LEU A 117 -4.19 -31.48 -72.57
C LEU A 117 -4.98 -32.75 -72.24
N ASP A 118 -4.48 -33.92 -72.62
CA ASP A 118 -5.05 -35.19 -72.17
C ASP A 118 -4.42 -35.64 -70.85
N SER A 119 -5.24 -35.68 -69.79
CA SER A 119 -4.84 -36.20 -68.49
C SER A 119 -5.85 -37.23 -68.02
N LYS A 120 -5.39 -38.47 -67.85
CA LYS A 120 -6.18 -39.60 -67.34
C LYS A 120 -7.52 -39.80 -68.06
N ASN A 121 -7.50 -39.84 -69.40
CA ASN A 121 -8.67 -39.95 -70.28
C ASN A 121 -9.67 -38.80 -70.12
N ARG A 122 -9.20 -37.61 -69.75
CA ARG A 122 -9.99 -36.38 -69.71
C ARG A 122 -9.24 -35.26 -70.40
N ILE A 123 -9.93 -34.59 -71.31
CA ILE A 123 -9.43 -33.39 -71.94
C ILE A 123 -9.60 -32.24 -70.95
N VAL A 124 -8.48 -31.66 -70.51
CA VAL A 124 -8.43 -30.53 -69.58
C VAL A 124 -7.66 -29.37 -70.19
N GLY A 125 -8.04 -28.15 -69.81
CA GLY A 125 -7.35 -26.91 -70.17
C GLY A 125 -7.10 -26.05 -68.95
N LEU A 126 -6.42 -24.92 -69.13
CA LEU A 126 -6.21 -23.93 -68.08
C LEU A 126 -7.55 -23.44 -67.52
N ARG A 127 -8.57 -23.27 -68.37
CA ARG A 127 -9.94 -22.91 -67.94
C ARG A 127 -10.53 -23.98 -67.00
N THR A 128 -10.42 -25.26 -67.33
CA THR A 128 -10.91 -26.34 -66.46
C THR A 128 -10.16 -26.37 -65.13
N LEU A 129 -8.83 -26.32 -65.17
CA LEU A 129 -7.98 -26.39 -63.98
C LEU A 129 -8.17 -25.19 -63.05
N LEU A 130 -8.34 -23.98 -63.60
CA LEU A 130 -8.65 -22.80 -62.81
C LEU A 130 -10.02 -22.92 -62.12
N SER A 131 -11.02 -23.49 -62.80
CA SER A 131 -12.33 -23.71 -62.18
C SER A 131 -12.26 -24.73 -61.02
N GLU A 132 -11.50 -25.82 -61.19
CA GLU A 132 -11.25 -26.81 -60.12
C GLU A 132 -10.53 -26.18 -58.93
N PHE A 133 -9.51 -25.34 -59.20
CA PHE A 133 -8.77 -24.62 -58.17
C PHE A 133 -9.67 -23.66 -57.37
N LEU A 134 -10.48 -22.86 -58.06
CA LEU A 134 -11.40 -21.92 -57.41
C LEU A 134 -12.45 -22.64 -56.54
N GLN A 135 -12.98 -23.78 -57.01
CA GLN A 135 -13.90 -24.61 -56.22
C GLN A 135 -13.21 -25.20 -54.98
N LYS A 136 -11.99 -25.72 -55.13
CA LYS A 136 -11.16 -26.23 -54.01
C LYS A 136 -10.93 -25.12 -52.97
N LYS A 137 -10.51 -23.93 -53.39
CA LYS A 137 -10.26 -22.78 -52.49
C LYS A 137 -11.52 -22.30 -51.78
N TYR A 138 -12.66 -22.31 -52.46
CA TYR A 138 -13.95 -21.97 -51.84
C TYR A 138 -14.32 -22.95 -50.72
N LEU A 139 -14.18 -24.25 -50.95
CA LEU A 139 -14.44 -25.28 -49.93
C LEU A 139 -13.46 -25.20 -48.76
N GLU A 140 -12.17 -24.99 -49.03
CA GLU A 140 -11.14 -24.74 -48.01
C GLU A 140 -11.50 -23.51 -47.16
N GLY A 141 -11.92 -22.42 -47.79
CA GLY A 141 -12.36 -21.20 -47.10
C GLY A 141 -13.57 -21.41 -46.19
N GLN A 142 -14.58 -22.17 -46.65
CA GLN A 142 -15.76 -22.51 -45.82
C GLN A 142 -15.39 -23.39 -44.62
N LEU A 143 -14.56 -24.42 -44.83
CA LEU A 143 -14.10 -25.29 -43.75
C LEU A 143 -13.26 -24.51 -42.71
N ASN A 144 -12.45 -23.55 -43.17
CA ASN A 144 -11.66 -22.71 -42.29
C ASN A 144 -12.51 -21.71 -41.52
N LYS A 145 -13.62 -21.22 -42.08
CA LYS A 145 -14.54 -20.30 -41.38
C LYS A 145 -15.11 -20.92 -40.10
N ASP A 146 -15.53 -22.19 -40.15
CA ASP A 146 -16.08 -22.87 -38.97
C ASP A 146 -14.99 -23.21 -37.94
N LYS A 147 -13.78 -23.56 -38.40
CA LYS A 147 -12.62 -23.75 -37.51
C LYS A 147 -12.25 -22.45 -36.80
N VAL A 148 -12.19 -21.34 -37.53
CA VAL A 148 -11.87 -20.01 -36.98
C VAL A 148 -12.94 -19.58 -35.96
N LYS A 149 -14.23 -19.79 -36.24
CA LYS A 149 -15.30 -19.52 -35.28
C LYS A 149 -15.14 -20.32 -33.99
N ARG A 150 -14.95 -21.65 -34.08
CA ARG A 150 -14.75 -22.50 -32.89
C ARG A 150 -13.51 -22.12 -32.10
N LEU A 151 -12.42 -21.77 -32.78
CA LEU A 151 -11.20 -21.29 -32.12
C LEU A 151 -11.43 -19.94 -31.43
N THR A 152 -12.19 -19.03 -32.06
CA THR A 152 -12.54 -17.73 -31.47
C THR A 152 -13.38 -17.91 -30.20
N GLU A 153 -14.39 -18.78 -30.23
CA GLU A 153 -15.20 -19.12 -29.05
C GLU A 153 -14.36 -19.78 -27.94
N ALA A 154 -13.44 -20.67 -28.30
CA ALA A 154 -12.52 -21.30 -27.35
C ALA A 154 -11.52 -20.31 -26.72
N VAL A 155 -11.07 -19.31 -27.47
CA VAL A 155 -10.22 -18.24 -26.96
C VAL A 155 -11.00 -17.35 -26.00
N LEU A 156 -12.20 -16.89 -26.39
CA LEU A 156 -13.06 -16.07 -25.53
C LEU A 156 -13.38 -16.74 -24.19
N THR A 157 -13.70 -18.03 -24.21
CA THR A 157 -13.97 -18.79 -22.98
C THR A 157 -12.74 -18.94 -22.09
N LYS A 158 -11.56 -19.13 -22.67
CA LYS A 158 -10.30 -19.16 -21.91
C LYS A 158 -9.94 -17.80 -21.34
N ASP A 159 -10.12 -16.71 -22.09
CA ASP A 159 -9.86 -15.35 -21.62
C ASP A 159 -10.75 -15.00 -20.43
N GLN A 160 -12.03 -15.40 -20.46
CA GLN A 160 -12.92 -15.26 -19.30
C GLN A 160 -12.43 -16.05 -18.07
N LEU A 161 -11.90 -17.25 -18.28
CA LEU A 161 -11.37 -18.08 -17.19
C LEU A 161 -10.10 -17.48 -16.61
N ILE A 162 -9.22 -16.95 -17.47
CA ILE A 162 -8.01 -16.23 -17.07
C ILE A 162 -8.41 -15.02 -16.22
N GLY A 163 -9.37 -14.20 -16.66
CA GLY A 163 -9.85 -13.06 -15.87
C GLY A 163 -10.37 -13.43 -14.49
N LYS A 164 -11.10 -14.55 -14.35
CA LYS A 164 -11.54 -15.05 -13.04
C LYS A 164 -10.37 -15.46 -12.15
N LEU A 165 -9.41 -16.20 -12.69
CA LEU A 165 -8.22 -16.64 -11.96
C LEU A 165 -7.33 -15.47 -11.56
N THR A 166 -7.24 -14.43 -12.40
CA THR A 166 -6.51 -13.19 -12.09
C THR A 166 -7.14 -12.48 -10.89
N ASN A 167 -8.46 -12.29 -10.90
CA ASN A 167 -9.16 -11.66 -9.77
C ASN A 167 -8.99 -12.46 -8.47
N GLU A 168 -9.10 -13.79 -8.53
CA GLU A 168 -8.91 -14.67 -7.37
C GLU A 168 -7.46 -14.60 -6.85
N SER A 169 -6.47 -14.52 -7.75
CA SER A 169 -5.07 -14.34 -7.38
C SER A 169 -4.81 -12.98 -6.72
N GLU A 170 -5.44 -11.91 -7.21
CA GLU A 170 -5.34 -10.57 -6.62
C GLU A 170 -5.96 -10.53 -5.22
N GLU A 171 -7.13 -11.15 -5.03
CA GLU A 171 -7.78 -11.26 -3.72
C GLU A 171 -6.93 -12.06 -2.73
N LEU A 172 -6.36 -13.20 -3.15
CA LEU A 172 -5.44 -13.98 -2.33
C LEU A 172 -4.18 -13.20 -1.97
N THR A 173 -3.65 -12.38 -2.88
CA THR A 173 -2.48 -11.53 -2.63
C THR A 173 -2.80 -10.47 -1.59
N SER A 174 -3.92 -9.78 -1.72
CA SER A 174 -4.41 -8.79 -0.74
C SER A 174 -4.61 -9.42 0.66
N ASN A 175 -5.22 -10.61 0.71
CA ASN A 175 -5.39 -11.35 1.96
C ASN A 175 -4.06 -11.76 2.61
N LEU A 176 -3.07 -12.19 1.81
CA LEU A 176 -1.73 -12.50 2.30
C LEU A 176 -1.02 -11.26 2.86
N GLU A 177 -1.14 -10.12 2.19
CA GLU A 177 -0.58 -8.86 2.69
C GLU A 177 -1.22 -8.44 4.02
N SER A 178 -2.55 -8.52 4.15
CA SER A 178 -3.24 -8.24 5.41
C SER A 178 -2.75 -9.17 6.52
N ARG A 179 -2.64 -10.48 6.24
CA ARG A 179 -2.16 -11.44 7.23
C ARG A 179 -0.70 -11.24 7.62
N ASN A 180 0.15 -10.81 6.69
CA ASN A 180 1.54 -10.47 7.00
C ASN A 180 1.62 -9.25 7.93
N ARG A 181 0.79 -8.22 7.70
CA ARG A 181 0.70 -7.05 8.59
C ARG A 181 0.25 -7.44 10.00
N GLU A 182 -0.77 -8.29 10.12
CA GLU A 182 -1.22 -8.83 11.42
C GLU A 182 -0.10 -9.62 12.12
N LEU A 183 0.65 -10.43 11.37
CA LEU A 183 1.73 -11.25 11.91
C LEU A 183 2.88 -10.38 12.42
N ASP A 184 3.22 -9.29 11.73
CA ASP A 184 4.23 -8.34 12.19
C ASP A 184 3.77 -7.54 13.41
N ALA A 185 2.50 -7.16 13.48
CA ALA A 185 1.92 -6.55 14.68
C ALA A 185 1.99 -7.50 15.90
N LEU A 186 1.69 -8.79 15.69
CA LEU A 186 1.81 -9.81 16.73
C LEU A 186 3.26 -10.01 17.20
N LYS A 187 4.24 -10.02 16.29
CA LYS A 187 5.67 -10.10 16.66
C LYS A 187 6.11 -8.91 17.52
N GLU A 188 5.62 -7.71 17.21
CA GLU A 188 5.99 -6.51 17.98
C GLU A 188 5.33 -6.54 19.37
N SER A 189 4.09 -6.99 19.47
CA SER A 189 3.43 -7.27 20.75
C SER A 189 4.19 -8.32 21.58
N GLU A 190 4.64 -9.42 20.96
CA GLU A 190 5.45 -10.44 21.62
C GLU A 190 6.77 -9.87 22.16
N ARG A 191 7.44 -9.02 21.38
CA ARG A 191 8.66 -8.31 21.84
C ARG A 191 8.38 -7.41 23.03
N GLY A 192 7.25 -6.68 23.02
CA GLY A 192 6.82 -5.86 24.15
C GLY A 192 6.63 -6.69 25.41
N LEU A 193 5.88 -7.79 25.31
CA LEU A 193 5.63 -8.71 26.42
C LEU A 193 6.92 -9.36 26.96
N ARG A 194 7.88 -9.69 26.08
CA ARG A 194 9.19 -10.21 26.50
C ARG A 194 9.98 -9.19 27.32
N LYS A 195 10.04 -7.93 26.87
CA LYS A 195 10.71 -6.86 27.64
C LYS A 195 10.05 -6.64 29.01
N GLU A 196 8.72 -6.71 29.06
CA GLU A 196 7.99 -6.59 30.32
C GLU A 196 8.27 -7.77 31.26
N LYS A 197 8.31 -9.00 30.73
CA LYS A 197 8.72 -10.19 31.47
C LYS A 197 10.14 -10.05 32.05
N ASP A 198 11.10 -9.62 31.24
CA ASP A 198 12.49 -9.45 31.67
C ASP A 198 12.58 -8.38 32.78
N SER A 199 11.88 -7.24 32.63
CA SER A 199 11.80 -6.21 33.67
C SER A 199 11.17 -6.71 34.98
N LEU A 200 10.16 -7.57 34.90
CA LEU A 200 9.53 -8.18 36.07
C LEU A 200 10.46 -9.20 36.75
N GLU A 201 11.22 -9.98 35.97
CA GLU A 201 12.25 -10.89 36.51
C GLU A 201 13.37 -10.11 37.20
N ASP A 202 13.86 -9.00 36.63
CA ASP A 202 14.85 -8.13 37.25
C ASP A 202 14.31 -7.55 38.58
N LYS A 203 13.08 -7.04 38.60
CA LYS A 203 12.44 -6.56 39.84
C LYS A 203 12.27 -7.66 40.87
N LEU A 204 11.94 -8.88 40.46
CA LEU A 204 11.79 -10.03 41.35
C LEU A 204 13.13 -10.42 41.97
N THR A 205 14.22 -10.42 41.19
CA THR A 205 15.56 -10.73 41.68
C THR A 205 16.07 -9.66 42.63
N GLU A 206 15.87 -8.37 42.32
CA GLU A 206 16.19 -7.24 43.20
C GLU A 206 15.43 -7.35 44.53
N LYS A 207 14.11 -7.58 44.47
CA LYS A 207 13.28 -7.79 45.67
C LYS A 207 13.71 -8.99 46.50
N SER A 208 14.11 -10.07 45.84
CA SER A 208 14.59 -11.28 46.52
C SER A 208 15.92 -11.00 47.25
N TYR A 209 16.83 -10.26 46.62
CA TYR A 209 18.08 -9.81 47.25
C TYR A 209 17.84 -8.87 48.44
N GLU A 210 16.91 -7.90 48.30
CA GLU A 210 16.51 -7.03 49.41
C GLU A 210 15.94 -7.83 50.60
N LEU A 211 15.11 -8.83 50.31
CA LEU A 211 14.54 -9.72 51.32
C LEU A 211 15.63 -10.52 52.03
N GLU A 212 16.57 -11.12 51.30
CA GLU A 212 17.67 -11.89 51.88
C GLU A 212 18.57 -11.01 52.78
N LYS A 213 18.83 -9.76 52.37
CA LYS A 213 19.57 -8.79 53.18
C LYS A 213 18.81 -8.45 54.46
N LYS A 214 17.50 -8.22 54.38
CA LYS A 214 16.65 -7.96 55.55
C LYS A 214 16.58 -9.17 56.48
N ASP A 215 16.51 -10.38 55.93
CA ASP A 215 16.47 -11.62 56.71
C ASP A 215 17.78 -11.83 57.48
N LYS A 216 18.94 -11.61 56.84
CA LYS A 216 20.25 -11.61 57.52
C LYS A 216 20.33 -10.57 58.64
N ALA A 217 19.83 -9.36 58.41
CA ALA A 217 19.81 -8.31 59.43
C ALA A 217 18.88 -8.65 60.60
N LEU A 218 17.74 -9.29 60.34
CA LEU A 218 16.85 -9.79 61.39
C LEU A 218 17.49 -10.92 62.19
N GLN A 219 18.17 -11.85 61.52
CA GLN A 219 18.94 -12.93 62.16
C GLN A 219 20.04 -12.38 63.10
N GLU A 220 20.77 -11.33 62.70
CA GLU A 220 21.73 -10.66 63.59
C GLU A 220 21.05 -10.02 64.80
N LYS A 221 19.93 -9.31 64.59
CA LYS A 221 19.17 -8.71 65.69
C LYS A 221 18.62 -9.75 66.67
N ILE A 222 18.18 -10.92 66.16
CA ILE A 222 17.74 -12.03 67.01
C ILE A 222 18.92 -12.52 67.86
N LYS A 223 20.11 -12.73 67.29
CA LYS A 223 21.31 -13.11 68.05
C LYS A 223 21.69 -12.08 69.11
N ASP A 224 21.57 -10.80 68.82
CA ASP A 224 21.85 -9.75 69.80
C ASP A 224 20.79 -9.66 70.89
N SER A 225 19.52 -9.92 70.56
CA SER A 225 18.44 -10.07 71.53
C SER A 225 18.67 -11.27 72.45
N ASP A 226 19.14 -12.40 71.93
CA ASP A 226 19.48 -13.58 72.73
C ASP A 226 20.65 -13.29 73.69
N LYS A 227 21.71 -12.63 73.21
CA LYS A 227 22.82 -12.17 74.09
C LYS A 227 22.34 -11.22 75.18
N LEU A 228 21.39 -10.33 74.88
CA LEU A 228 20.79 -9.42 75.85
C LEU A 228 19.97 -10.18 76.89
N ALA A 229 19.22 -11.20 76.47
CA ALA A 229 18.47 -12.08 77.37
C ALA A 229 19.41 -12.82 78.33
N ASP A 230 20.53 -13.36 77.84
CA ASP A 230 21.54 -14.02 78.67
C ASP A 230 22.16 -13.06 79.69
N LYS A 231 22.54 -11.84 79.26
CA LYS A 231 23.06 -10.80 80.16
C LYS A 231 22.05 -10.39 81.22
N LEU A 232 20.77 -10.30 80.87
CA LEU A 232 19.70 -9.97 81.81
C LEU A 232 19.48 -11.08 82.84
N LEU A 233 19.58 -12.35 82.41
CA LEU A 233 19.54 -13.51 83.29
C LEU A 233 20.71 -13.51 84.29
N ASP A 234 21.92 -13.18 83.83
CA ASP A 234 23.10 -13.08 84.70
C ASP A 234 23.02 -11.88 85.66
N ALA A 235 22.50 -10.74 85.21
CA ALA A 235 22.22 -9.60 86.07
C ALA A 235 21.19 -9.94 87.16
N GLN A 236 20.14 -10.70 86.83
CA GLN A 236 19.18 -11.19 87.82
C GLN A 236 19.82 -12.14 88.85
N LYS A 237 20.72 -13.04 88.42
CA LYS A 237 21.47 -13.90 89.35
C LYS A 237 22.37 -13.08 90.28
N GLN A 238 23.09 -12.09 89.75
CA GLN A 238 23.93 -11.17 90.52
C GLN A 238 23.10 -10.37 91.55
N HIS A 239 21.94 -9.86 91.15
CA HIS A 239 21.01 -9.16 92.04
C HIS A 239 20.49 -10.07 93.17
N ALA A 240 20.15 -11.32 92.86
CA ALA A 240 19.73 -12.29 93.87
C ALA A 240 20.86 -12.61 94.88
N GLN A 241 22.11 -12.67 94.43
CA GLN A 241 23.28 -12.83 95.31
C GLN A 241 23.52 -11.61 96.18
N ALA A 242 23.49 -10.40 95.61
CA ALA A 242 23.63 -9.15 96.35
C ALA A 242 22.53 -8.98 97.41
N SER A 243 21.30 -9.39 97.09
CA SER A 243 20.17 -9.38 98.04
C SER A 243 20.37 -10.35 99.21
N LYS A 244 21.00 -11.51 99.00
CA LYS A 244 21.36 -12.44 100.09
C LYS A 244 22.44 -11.85 100.99
N LEU A 245 23.49 -11.28 100.39
CA LEU A 245 24.62 -10.68 101.08
C LEU A 245 24.19 -9.46 101.93
N ALA A 246 23.25 -8.65 101.43
CA ALA A 246 22.62 -7.58 102.20
C ALA A 246 21.85 -8.10 103.42
N GLY A 247 21.16 -9.24 103.29
CA GLY A 247 20.49 -9.90 104.42
C GLY A 247 21.47 -10.38 105.50
N GLU A 248 22.61 -10.94 105.10
CA GLU A 248 23.68 -11.40 106.00
C GLU A 248 24.37 -10.24 106.73
N LEU A 249 24.72 -9.16 106.03
CA LEU A 249 25.29 -7.95 106.64
C LEU A 249 24.33 -7.30 107.65
N THR A 250 23.02 -7.31 107.36
CA THR A 250 22.00 -6.79 108.28
C THR A 250 21.94 -7.61 109.58
N ALA A 251 22.16 -8.92 109.50
CA ALA A 251 22.21 -9.79 110.68
C ALA A 251 23.48 -9.53 111.53
N GLN A 252 24.65 -9.37 110.89
CA GLN A 252 25.90 -9.05 111.58
C GLN A 252 25.87 -7.69 112.28
N LEU A 253 25.21 -6.69 111.68
CA LEU A 253 25.09 -5.36 112.27
C LEU A 253 24.27 -5.39 113.58
N LYS A 254 23.20 -6.19 113.64
CA LYS A 254 22.42 -6.41 114.87
C LYS A 254 23.22 -7.11 115.98
N GLU A 255 24.12 -8.02 115.63
CA GLU A 255 24.98 -8.72 116.59
C GLU A 255 26.07 -7.79 117.16
N ALA A 256 26.64 -6.93 116.31
CA ALA A 256 27.61 -5.91 116.72
C ALA A 256 26.99 -4.83 117.63
N GLU A 257 25.75 -4.43 117.37
CA GLU A 257 25.00 -3.48 118.23
C GLU A 257 24.78 -4.05 119.64
N ALA A 258 24.47 -5.34 119.77
CA ALA A 258 24.30 -6.00 121.06
C ALA A 258 25.60 -6.06 121.89
N GLY A 259 26.75 -6.35 121.25
CA GLY A 259 28.04 -6.40 121.93
C GLY A 259 28.55 -5.04 122.43
N ARG A 260 28.18 -3.95 121.74
CA ARG A 260 28.52 -2.58 122.18
C ARG A 260 27.82 -2.19 123.48
N ASP A 261 26.54 -2.57 123.62
CA ASP A 261 25.74 -2.22 124.79
C ASP A 261 26.20 -2.99 126.05
N GLU A 262 26.77 -4.18 125.88
CA GLU A 262 27.40 -4.96 126.95
C GLU A 262 28.71 -4.34 127.45
N ALA A 263 29.56 -3.83 126.54
CA ALA A 263 30.82 -3.15 126.88
C ALA A 263 30.60 -1.81 127.64
N LEU A 264 29.49 -1.11 127.37
CA LEU A 264 29.10 0.10 128.10
C LEU A 264 28.68 -0.19 129.55
N ALA A 265 28.15 -1.38 129.83
CA ALA A 265 27.76 -1.79 131.19
C ALA A 265 28.99 -2.08 132.08
N ASP A 266 30.06 -2.63 131.51
CA ASP A 266 31.30 -2.95 132.25
C ASP A 266 32.14 -1.71 132.58
N SER A 267 32.13 -0.70 131.71
CA SER A 267 32.84 0.57 131.94
C SER A 267 32.32 1.32 133.19
N ASN A 268 31.01 1.29 133.43
CA ASN A 268 30.40 1.95 134.59
C ASN A 268 30.75 1.27 135.93
N LYS A 269 31.08 -0.03 135.95
CA LYS A 269 31.49 -0.76 137.19
C LYS A 269 32.91 -0.43 137.65
N LEU A 270 33.78 0.02 136.75
CA LEU A 270 35.18 0.36 137.07
C LEU A 270 35.31 1.76 137.69
N ALA A 271 34.38 2.67 137.40
CA ALA A 271 34.35 4.02 137.95
C ALA A 271 34.10 4.05 139.48
N ASP A 272 33.23 3.18 139.99
CA ASP A 272 32.87 3.14 141.42
C ASP A 272 34.02 2.66 142.33
N LYS A 273 34.92 1.80 141.82
CA LYS A 273 36.06 1.28 142.60
C LYS A 273 37.18 2.28 142.83
N LEU A 274 37.26 3.33 142.00
CA LEU A 274 38.34 4.33 142.06
C LEU A 274 38.08 5.39 143.15
N LEU A 275 36.82 5.57 143.55
CA LEU A 275 36.36 6.57 144.51
C LEU A 275 36.61 6.17 145.98
N ASP A 276 36.72 4.86 146.26
CA ASP A 276 36.98 4.34 147.62
C ASP A 276 38.47 4.36 148.02
N ALA A 277 39.39 4.32 147.05
CA ALA A 277 40.84 4.32 147.31
C ALA A 277 41.37 5.69 147.79
N GLN A 278 40.72 6.79 147.41
CA GLN A 278 41.16 8.15 147.74
C GLN A 278 40.88 8.56 149.20
N LYS A 279 39.98 7.88 149.92
CA LYS A 279 39.62 8.22 151.31
C LYS A 279 40.63 7.74 152.36
N GLN A 280 41.53 6.81 152.03
CA GLN A 280 42.51 6.23 152.96
C GLN A 280 43.82 7.04 153.09
N HIS A 281 44.13 7.91 152.12
CA HIS A 281 45.41 8.63 152.05
C HIS A 281 45.51 9.86 152.99
N ALA A 282 44.38 10.38 153.48
CA ALA A 282 44.33 11.66 154.22
C ALA A 282 44.76 11.58 155.70
N GLN A 283 44.96 10.39 156.28
CA GLN A 283 45.26 10.22 157.71
C GLN A 283 46.76 10.11 158.06
N ALA A 284 47.64 9.92 157.07
CA ALA A 284 49.08 9.70 157.29
C ALA A 284 49.92 10.98 157.46
N SER A 285 49.36 12.17 157.20
CA SER A 285 50.13 13.42 157.04
C SER A 285 50.45 14.19 158.34
N LYS A 286 49.96 13.76 159.51
CA LYS A 286 50.12 14.52 160.78
C LYS A 286 51.37 14.19 161.62
N HIS A 287 52.19 13.20 161.25
CA HIS A 287 53.21 12.65 162.17
C HIS A 287 54.65 13.15 161.97
N ALA A 288 54.97 13.89 160.90
CA ALA A 288 56.36 14.23 160.56
C ALA A 288 56.80 15.62 161.05
N ALA A 289 56.30 16.05 162.22
CA ALA A 289 56.78 17.23 162.94
C ALA A 289 58.08 16.95 163.75
N ASP A 290 58.50 15.69 163.89
CA ASP A 290 59.80 15.29 164.49
C ASP A 290 61.00 15.46 163.50
N LEU A 291 60.86 16.43 162.62
CA LEU A 291 61.81 16.83 161.57
C LEU A 291 63.06 17.56 162.10
N ALA A 292 63.19 17.80 163.40
CA ALA A 292 64.22 18.72 163.92
C ALA A 292 65.62 18.10 164.07
N ASP A 293 65.74 16.81 164.39
CA ASP A 293 67.03 16.19 164.76
C ASP A 293 67.90 15.76 163.57
N LYS A 294 67.36 15.73 162.34
CA LYS A 294 68.12 15.31 161.15
C LYS A 294 68.81 16.47 160.41
N LEU A 295 68.61 17.72 160.86
CA LEU A 295 69.20 18.93 160.30
C LEU A 295 70.75 18.90 160.21
N ALA A 296 71.40 18.14 161.10
CA ALA A 296 72.85 17.91 161.10
C ALA A 296 73.37 17.04 159.93
N LYS A 297 72.48 16.28 159.26
CA LYS A 297 72.79 15.50 158.05
C LYS A 297 72.76 16.36 156.76
N SER A 298 72.09 17.52 156.81
CA SER A 298 71.80 18.37 155.64
C SER A 298 73.00 19.15 155.10
N GLN A 299 74.08 19.31 155.86
CA GLN A 299 75.27 20.07 155.43
C GLN A 299 76.20 19.30 154.47
N ALA A 300 76.10 17.96 154.41
CA ALA A 300 76.77 17.15 153.38
C ALA A 300 75.89 16.99 152.13
N GLU A 301 74.56 16.94 152.31
CA GLU A 301 73.58 16.93 151.23
C GLU A 301 73.60 18.23 150.39
N ALA A 302 74.00 19.37 150.96
CA ALA A 302 74.09 20.66 150.25
C ALA A 302 75.10 20.68 149.08
N GLN A 303 76.19 19.91 149.17
CA GLN A 303 77.21 19.84 148.11
C GLN A 303 76.82 18.87 146.99
N ASP A 304 76.14 17.76 147.32
CA ASP A 304 75.53 16.86 146.33
C ASP A 304 74.32 17.51 145.61
N LEU A 305 73.58 18.37 146.32
CA LEU A 305 72.52 19.20 145.75
C LEU A 305 73.05 20.23 144.74
N LEU A 306 74.24 20.79 144.95
CA LEU A 306 74.85 21.76 144.02
C LEU A 306 75.26 21.09 142.69
N ASN A 307 75.88 19.91 142.76
CA ASN A 307 76.25 19.12 141.58
C ASN A 307 75.01 18.61 140.82
N THR A 308 73.91 18.30 141.51
CA THR A 308 72.65 17.93 140.86
C THR A 308 71.95 19.13 140.21
N VAL A 309 72.03 20.33 140.80
CA VAL A 309 71.53 21.57 140.17
C VAL A 309 72.26 21.88 138.86
N ASP A 310 73.59 21.76 138.80
CA ASP A 310 74.35 21.96 137.55
C ASP A 310 73.98 20.92 136.48
N SER A 311 73.78 19.65 136.88
CA SER A 311 73.32 18.60 135.96
C SER A 311 71.91 18.86 135.43
N LEU A 312 71.03 19.44 136.26
CA LEU A 312 69.68 19.85 135.88
C LEU A 312 69.71 21.07 134.96
N ASP A 313 70.63 22.03 135.16
CA ASP A 313 70.77 23.20 134.28
C ASP A 313 71.25 22.80 132.87
N HIS A 314 72.18 21.85 132.77
CA HIS A 314 72.58 21.26 131.50
C HIS A 314 71.44 20.48 130.83
N LEU A 315 70.65 19.70 131.57
CA LEU A 315 69.47 19.00 131.05
C LEU A 315 68.37 19.97 130.58
N VAL A 316 68.11 21.04 131.33
CA VAL A 316 67.16 22.10 130.93
C VAL A 316 67.68 22.85 129.71
N GLY A 317 68.98 23.11 129.62
CA GLY A 317 69.64 23.70 128.45
C GLY A 317 69.49 22.83 127.20
N ALA A 318 69.72 21.52 127.31
CA ALA A 318 69.53 20.56 126.23
C ALA A 318 68.05 20.46 125.81
N ALA A 319 67.13 20.37 126.78
CA ALA A 319 65.70 20.34 126.51
C ALA A 319 65.19 21.62 125.82
N LYS A 320 65.72 22.80 126.18
CA LYS A 320 65.39 24.06 125.49
C LYS A 320 65.87 24.07 124.05
N GLN A 321 67.08 23.57 123.78
CA GLN A 321 67.59 23.47 122.40
C GLN A 321 66.76 22.49 121.57
N GLU A 322 66.38 21.34 122.16
CA GLU A 322 65.53 20.35 121.50
C GLU A 322 64.11 20.90 121.21
N ILE A 323 63.49 21.60 122.17
CA ILE A 323 62.21 22.29 121.95
C ILE A 323 62.33 23.33 120.83
N THR A 324 63.40 24.11 120.82
CA THR A 324 63.63 25.12 119.77
C THR A 324 63.79 24.47 118.39
N ALA A 325 64.53 23.35 118.31
CA ALA A 325 64.67 22.58 117.07
C ALA A 325 63.33 21.99 116.60
N LYS A 326 62.51 21.47 117.53
CA LYS A 326 61.18 20.92 117.22
C LYS A 326 60.19 22.00 116.78
N ILE A 327 60.26 23.21 117.32
CA ILE A 327 59.45 24.34 116.84
C ILE A 327 59.82 24.69 115.39
N ALA A 328 61.11 24.78 115.06
CA ALA A 328 61.55 25.06 113.70
C ALA A 328 61.11 23.96 112.71
N GLU A 329 61.13 22.69 113.11
CA GLU A 329 60.61 21.56 112.32
C GLU A 329 59.09 21.68 112.10
N ILE A 330 58.32 22.07 113.13
CA ILE A 330 56.87 22.31 113.01
C ILE A 330 56.58 23.47 112.04
N ASP A 331 57.32 24.58 112.13
CA ASP A 331 57.13 25.73 111.24
C ASP A 331 57.42 25.33 109.78
N GLN A 332 58.48 24.56 109.54
CA GLN A 332 58.79 24.05 108.21
C GLN A 332 57.68 23.12 107.68
N LEU A 333 57.25 22.13 108.46
CA LEU A 333 56.18 21.22 108.07
C LEU A 333 54.86 21.95 107.82
N THR A 334 54.58 23.02 108.57
CA THR A 334 53.39 23.86 108.37
C THR A 334 53.46 24.61 107.03
N ALA A 335 54.63 25.14 106.67
CA ALA A 335 54.84 25.79 105.38
C ALA A 335 54.73 24.79 104.21
N GLU A 336 55.34 23.60 104.33
CA GLU A 336 55.25 22.53 103.32
C GLU A 336 53.81 22.05 103.13
N LYS A 337 53.05 21.90 104.23
CA LYS A 337 51.62 21.57 104.18
C LYS A 337 50.83 22.64 103.43
N ALA A 338 51.03 23.92 103.75
CA ALA A 338 50.33 25.01 103.06
C ALA A 338 50.63 25.03 101.55
N GLN A 339 51.88 24.72 101.18
CA GLN A 339 52.28 24.61 99.78
C GLN A 339 51.64 23.41 99.07
N ALA A 340 51.54 22.25 99.75
CA ALA A 340 50.85 21.07 99.24
C ALA A 340 49.34 21.32 99.07
N ASP A 341 48.70 21.99 100.04
CA ASP A 341 47.28 22.35 99.97
C ASP A 341 46.99 23.29 98.79
N ALA A 342 47.86 24.28 98.54
CA ALA A 342 47.75 25.17 97.37
C ALA A 342 47.95 24.43 96.03
N ALA A 343 48.90 23.49 95.97
CA ALA A 343 49.11 22.66 94.80
C ALA A 343 47.90 21.74 94.50
N LEU A 344 47.30 21.17 95.55
CA LEU A 344 46.07 20.35 95.45
C LEU A 344 44.88 21.17 94.94
N ALA A 345 44.68 22.38 95.47
CA ALA A 345 43.63 23.29 94.98
C ALA A 345 43.80 23.57 93.48
N THR A 346 45.02 23.91 93.05
CA THR A 346 45.34 24.18 91.65
C THR A 346 45.12 22.96 90.75
N ALA A 347 45.50 21.76 91.23
CA ALA A 347 45.27 20.51 90.51
C ALA A 347 43.77 20.21 90.35
N ASN A 348 42.98 20.44 91.39
CA ASN A 348 41.53 20.24 91.36
C ASN A 348 40.83 21.21 90.39
N ASP A 349 41.22 22.48 90.37
CA ASP A 349 40.69 23.46 89.41
C ASP A 349 40.99 23.02 87.95
N ARG A 350 42.19 22.47 87.73
CA ARG A 350 42.57 21.95 86.40
C ARG A 350 41.81 20.70 86.01
N ILE A 351 41.52 19.80 86.96
CA ILE A 351 40.65 18.64 86.73
C ILE A 351 39.25 19.09 86.33
N ALA A 352 38.68 20.08 87.03
CA ALA A 352 37.36 20.62 86.72
C ALA A 352 37.32 21.24 85.30
N SER A 353 38.36 22.00 84.91
CA SER A 353 38.47 22.56 83.56
C SER A 353 38.54 21.47 82.48
N LEU A 354 39.38 20.44 82.68
CA LEU A 354 39.52 19.33 81.73
C LEU A 354 38.24 18.50 81.62
N GLN A 355 37.48 18.36 82.70
CA GLN A 355 36.16 17.71 82.68
C GLN A 355 35.16 18.48 81.82
N ALA A 356 35.12 19.81 81.95
CA ALA A 356 34.26 20.66 81.11
C ALA A 356 34.65 20.60 79.63
N GLU A 357 35.94 20.62 79.31
CA GLU A 357 36.44 20.45 77.94
C GLU A 357 36.07 19.07 77.38
N LEU A 358 36.15 18.01 78.19
CA LEU A 358 35.78 16.66 77.79
C LEU A 358 34.28 16.55 77.47
N GLU A 359 33.40 17.12 78.29
CA GLU A 359 31.96 17.16 78.02
C GLU A 359 31.65 17.91 76.72
N THR A 360 32.33 19.04 76.49
CA THR A 360 32.18 19.83 75.27
C THR A 360 32.61 19.04 74.04
N ALA A 361 33.79 18.40 74.10
CA ALA A 361 34.31 17.55 73.03
C ALA A 361 33.39 16.35 72.74
N GLN A 362 32.79 15.75 73.78
CA GLN A 362 31.81 14.66 73.61
C GLN A 362 30.53 15.14 72.90
N SER A 363 30.05 16.34 73.24
CA SER A 363 28.90 16.97 72.57
C SER A 363 29.20 17.26 71.09
N ASP A 364 30.37 17.82 70.79
CA ASP A 364 30.81 18.10 69.42
C ASP A 364 30.96 16.82 68.60
N LEU A 365 31.54 15.77 69.18
CA LEU A 365 31.65 14.46 68.55
C LEU A 365 30.26 13.87 68.23
N ALA A 366 29.31 13.96 69.17
CA ALA A 366 27.95 13.50 68.96
C ALA A 366 27.24 14.28 67.84
N THR A 367 27.49 15.58 67.76
CA THR A 367 26.93 16.45 66.71
C THR A 367 27.55 16.14 65.34
N SER A 368 28.87 15.98 65.29
CA SER A 368 29.60 15.61 64.08
C SER A 368 29.15 14.24 63.55
N ASN A 369 28.96 13.25 64.43
CA ASN A 369 28.42 11.94 64.04
C ASN A 369 27.01 12.04 63.46
N LYS A 370 26.14 12.89 64.03
CA LYS A 370 24.80 13.13 63.46
C LYS A 370 24.87 13.75 62.06
N LEU A 371 25.78 14.70 61.86
CA LEU A 371 26.00 15.34 60.55
C LEU A 371 26.54 14.35 59.52
N VAL A 372 27.49 13.48 59.90
CA VAL A 372 28.02 12.43 59.04
C VAL A 372 26.92 11.46 58.62
N GLU A 373 26.08 11.01 59.56
CA GLU A 373 24.97 10.12 59.24
C GLU A 373 23.89 10.80 58.40
N ALA A 374 23.63 12.10 58.60
CA ALA A 374 22.76 12.88 57.73
C ALA A 374 23.33 12.98 56.31
N GLY A 375 24.61 13.31 56.16
CA GLY A 375 25.28 13.40 54.86
C GLY A 375 25.32 12.06 54.12
N LYS A 376 25.50 10.93 54.83
CA LYS A 376 25.39 9.59 54.23
C LYS A 376 24.00 9.31 53.68
N ARG A 377 22.93 9.74 54.38
CA ARG A 377 21.55 9.57 53.92
C ARG A 377 21.28 10.43 52.69
N GLU A 378 21.70 11.69 52.69
CA GLU A 378 21.57 12.58 51.54
C GLU A 378 22.31 12.04 50.30
N LEU A 379 23.52 11.49 50.48
CA LEU A 379 24.25 10.82 49.42
C LEU A 379 23.48 9.62 48.84
N ALA A 380 22.93 8.76 49.70
CA ALA A 380 22.14 7.61 49.26
C ALA A 380 20.86 8.03 48.52
N ASP A 381 20.23 9.12 48.93
CA ASP A 381 19.03 9.65 48.28
C ASP A 381 19.36 10.33 46.94
N LEU A 382 20.48 11.05 46.86
CA LEU A 382 21.01 11.60 45.60
C LEU A 382 21.37 10.49 44.61
N GLU A 383 21.94 9.39 45.08
CA GLU A 383 22.31 8.25 44.23
C GLU A 383 21.07 7.56 43.63
N LYS A 384 20.01 7.40 44.44
CA LYS A 384 18.70 6.94 43.94
C LYS A 384 18.06 7.92 42.97
N ALA A 385 18.11 9.22 43.27
CA ALA A 385 17.58 10.26 42.39
C ALA A 385 18.29 10.26 41.03
N LYS A 386 19.63 10.12 41.04
CA LYS A 386 20.45 9.97 39.83
C LYS A 386 20.06 8.73 39.03
N ALA A 387 19.97 7.56 39.66
CA ALA A 387 19.56 6.33 38.97
C ALA A 387 18.17 6.46 38.32
N LYS A 388 17.24 7.15 39.00
CA LYS A 388 15.90 7.43 38.46
C LYS A 388 15.94 8.40 37.28
N ALA A 389 16.80 9.42 37.33
CA ALA A 389 17.01 10.35 36.23
C ALA A 389 17.66 9.66 35.01
N ASP A 390 18.68 8.84 35.22
CA ASP A 390 19.34 8.06 34.17
C ASP A 390 18.36 7.09 33.49
N ALA A 391 17.53 6.40 34.27
CA ALA A 391 16.46 5.55 33.73
C ALA A 391 15.42 6.34 32.91
N ALA A 392 15.04 7.54 33.37
CA ALA A 392 14.13 8.41 32.64
C ALA A 392 14.75 8.93 31.33
N LEU A 393 16.05 9.21 31.31
CA LEU A 393 16.78 9.62 30.12
C LEU A 393 16.76 8.51 29.06
N VAL A 394 17.13 7.27 29.44
CA VAL A 394 17.10 6.11 28.54
C VAL A 394 15.69 5.87 27.98
N ALA A 395 14.65 6.00 28.82
CA ALA A 395 13.27 5.87 28.36
C ALA A 395 12.86 6.98 27.38
N SER A 396 13.36 8.21 27.58
CA SER A 396 13.12 9.34 26.66
C SER A 396 13.83 9.13 25.33
N GLU A 397 15.09 8.69 25.34
CA GLU A 397 15.86 8.37 24.14
C GLU A 397 15.20 7.26 23.32
N ALA A 398 14.67 6.22 23.98
CA ALA A 398 13.91 5.16 23.31
C ALA A 398 12.64 5.70 22.61
N LYS A 399 11.89 6.59 23.27
CA LYS A 399 10.71 7.25 22.67
C LYS A 399 11.08 8.11 21.47
N VAL A 400 12.20 8.81 21.51
CA VAL A 400 12.69 9.58 20.35
C VAL A 400 12.97 8.65 19.18
N GLY A 401 13.63 7.51 19.40
CA GLY A 401 13.87 6.52 18.34
C GLY A 401 12.59 5.95 17.73
N ASP A 402 11.54 5.73 18.53
CA ASP A 402 10.25 5.26 18.03
C ASP A 402 9.49 6.35 17.25
N LEU A 403 9.58 7.61 17.69
CA LEU A 403 9.03 8.76 16.95
C LEU A 403 9.74 8.98 15.61
N GLU A 404 11.06 8.81 15.54
CA GLU A 404 11.82 8.89 14.29
C GLU A 404 11.38 7.83 13.28
N LYS A 405 11.15 6.58 13.73
CA LYS A 405 10.58 5.52 12.87
C LYS A 405 9.17 5.86 12.40
N ALA A 406 8.31 6.36 13.29
CA ALA A 406 6.95 6.77 12.94
C ALA A 406 6.96 7.92 11.91
N LYS A 407 7.87 8.88 12.07
CA LYS A 407 8.07 9.97 11.12
C LYS A 407 8.50 9.44 9.75
N ALA A 408 9.49 8.55 9.71
CA ALA A 408 9.95 7.95 8.45
C ALA A 408 8.84 7.17 7.72
N ALA A 409 8.01 6.44 8.47
CA ALA A 409 6.85 5.74 7.91
C ALA A 409 5.78 6.72 7.36
N SER A 410 5.52 7.82 8.07
CA SER A 410 4.61 8.86 7.60
C SER A 410 5.14 9.56 6.35
N ASP A 411 6.42 9.92 6.32
CA ASP A 411 7.06 10.57 5.18
C ASP A 411 7.00 9.66 3.92
N ALA A 412 7.20 8.35 4.08
CA ALA A 412 7.05 7.37 3.00
C ALA A 412 5.62 7.29 2.47
N LYS A 413 4.62 7.33 3.35
CA LYS A 413 3.21 7.29 2.96
C LYS A 413 2.75 8.57 2.27
N VAL A 414 3.29 9.72 2.66
CA VAL A 414 3.07 10.99 1.94
C VAL A 414 3.62 10.89 0.52
N ALA A 415 4.84 10.36 0.34
CA ALA A 415 5.43 10.19 -1.00
C ALA A 415 4.62 9.23 -1.89
N GLU A 416 4.08 8.15 -1.33
CA GLU A 416 3.18 7.22 -2.02
C GLU A 416 1.89 7.92 -2.48
N LEU A 417 1.21 8.62 -1.56
CA LEU A 417 -0.03 9.36 -1.87
C LEU A 417 0.20 10.48 -2.89
N GLU A 418 1.33 11.18 -2.83
CA GLU A 418 1.70 12.18 -3.85
C GLU A 418 1.86 11.54 -5.24
N GLY A 419 2.42 10.32 -5.29
CA GLY A 419 2.51 9.51 -6.51
C GLY A 419 1.13 9.13 -7.07
N GLU A 420 0.24 8.62 -6.22
CA GLU A 420 -1.13 8.25 -6.59
C GLU A 420 -1.93 9.46 -7.10
N VAL A 421 -1.83 10.61 -6.42
CA VAL A 421 -2.51 11.84 -6.83
C VAL A 421 -2.01 12.31 -8.21
N LYS A 422 -0.71 12.19 -8.47
CA LYS A 422 -0.15 12.54 -9.78
C LYS A 422 -0.67 11.61 -10.87
N ALA A 423 -0.68 10.31 -10.63
CA ALA A 423 -1.22 9.32 -11.58
C ALA A 423 -2.71 9.55 -11.86
N ALA A 424 -3.52 9.77 -10.82
CA ALA A 424 -4.94 10.06 -10.95
C ALA A 424 -5.21 11.36 -11.73
N LYS A 425 -4.35 12.38 -11.57
CA LYS A 425 -4.46 13.62 -12.33
C LYS A 425 -4.13 13.42 -13.82
N GLU A 426 -3.07 12.66 -14.12
CA GLU A 426 -2.72 12.30 -15.51
C GLU A 426 -3.82 11.48 -16.18
N GLU A 427 -4.49 10.58 -15.45
CA GLU A 427 -5.62 9.81 -15.94
C GLU A 427 -6.88 10.68 -16.16
N ALA A 428 -7.16 11.60 -15.25
CA ALA A 428 -8.25 12.56 -15.40
C ALA A 428 -8.06 13.47 -16.65
N ASP A 429 -6.83 13.91 -16.91
CA ASP A 429 -6.51 14.72 -18.09
C ASP A 429 -6.70 13.91 -19.40
N LYS A 430 -6.31 12.62 -19.42
CA LYS A 430 -6.57 11.72 -20.56
C LYS A 430 -8.06 11.52 -20.81
N LEU A 431 -8.82 11.18 -19.78
CA LEU A 431 -10.27 10.96 -19.88
C LEU A 431 -10.98 12.24 -20.36
N LYS A 432 -10.52 13.41 -19.94
CA LYS A 432 -11.07 14.68 -20.39
C LYS A 432 -10.81 14.93 -21.88
N ALA A 433 -9.62 14.60 -22.38
CA ALA A 433 -9.30 14.68 -23.81
C ALA A 433 -10.11 13.68 -24.65
N GLU A 434 -10.28 12.44 -24.17
CA GLU A 434 -11.14 11.45 -24.82
C GLU A 434 -12.60 11.92 -24.87
N LEU A 435 -13.12 12.49 -23.77
CA LEU A 435 -14.48 13.01 -23.71
C LEU A 435 -14.71 14.15 -24.71
N GLU A 436 -13.74 15.06 -24.84
CA GLU A 436 -13.80 16.16 -25.82
C GLU A 436 -13.77 15.63 -27.28
N THR A 437 -13.02 14.54 -27.50
CA THR A 437 -12.97 13.86 -28.82
C THR A 437 -14.31 13.19 -29.14
N VAL A 438 -14.86 12.42 -28.20
CA VAL A 438 -16.17 11.77 -28.34
C VAL A 438 -17.29 12.79 -28.54
N GLN A 439 -17.22 13.95 -27.87
CA GLN A 439 -18.19 15.04 -28.10
C GLN A 439 -18.13 15.59 -29.53
N LYS A 440 -16.93 15.78 -30.10
CA LYS A 440 -16.77 16.22 -31.50
C LYS A 440 -17.29 15.18 -32.48
N GLU A 441 -17.01 13.90 -32.24
CA GLU A 441 -17.54 12.79 -33.04
C GLU A 441 -19.08 12.73 -32.97
N LEU A 442 -19.65 12.90 -31.78
CA LEU A 442 -21.10 12.93 -31.59
C LEU A 442 -21.77 14.07 -32.38
N GLU A 443 -21.22 15.29 -32.31
CA GLU A 443 -21.74 16.43 -33.08
C GLU A 443 -21.61 16.20 -34.59
N THR A 444 -20.52 15.58 -35.04
CA THR A 444 -20.33 15.20 -36.45
C THR A 444 -21.39 14.18 -36.88
N VAL A 445 -21.61 13.12 -36.10
CA VAL A 445 -22.63 12.10 -36.39
C VAL A 445 -24.04 12.70 -36.39
N LYS A 446 -24.34 13.64 -35.50
CA LYS A 446 -25.63 14.36 -35.53
C LYS A 446 -25.80 15.18 -36.80
N ALA A 447 -24.75 15.88 -37.25
CA ALA A 447 -24.79 16.65 -38.49
C ALA A 447 -24.97 15.74 -39.72
N GLU A 448 -24.24 14.62 -39.77
CA GLU A 448 -24.40 13.62 -40.83
C GLU A 448 -25.81 13.01 -40.84
N LYS A 449 -26.36 12.68 -39.66
CA LYS A 449 -27.74 12.20 -39.54
C LYS A 449 -28.74 13.21 -40.09
N ALA A 450 -28.61 14.49 -39.74
CA ALA A 450 -29.50 15.54 -40.25
C ALA A 450 -29.38 15.71 -41.77
N ALA A 451 -28.16 15.62 -42.31
CA ALA A 451 -27.91 15.66 -43.75
C ALA A 451 -28.56 14.47 -44.47
N LEU A 452 -28.42 13.25 -43.92
CA LEU A 452 -29.05 12.05 -44.46
C LEU A 452 -30.58 12.11 -44.40
N GLU A 453 -31.16 12.63 -43.31
CA GLU A 453 -32.61 12.83 -43.20
C GLU A 453 -33.13 13.79 -44.27
N THR A 454 -32.36 14.87 -44.56
CA THR A 454 -32.68 15.81 -45.63
C THR A 454 -32.60 15.14 -47.00
N GLN A 455 -31.53 14.38 -47.28
CA GLN A 455 -31.40 13.62 -48.53
C GLN A 455 -32.53 12.59 -48.72
N ILE A 456 -32.94 11.91 -47.66
CA ILE A 456 -34.07 10.97 -47.71
C ILE A 456 -35.37 11.70 -48.05
N ALA A 457 -35.60 12.88 -47.48
CA ALA A 457 -36.77 13.70 -47.80
C ALA A 457 -36.78 14.15 -49.26
N ASP A 458 -35.65 14.64 -49.77
CA ASP A 458 -35.48 15.06 -51.16
C ASP A 458 -35.67 13.89 -52.14
N LEU A 459 -35.09 12.72 -51.84
CA LEU A 459 -35.27 11.52 -52.66
C LEU A 459 -36.72 11.04 -52.68
N LYS A 460 -37.43 11.09 -51.54
CA LYS A 460 -38.87 10.76 -51.48
C LYS A 460 -39.68 11.72 -52.34
N LYS A 461 -39.38 13.02 -52.29
CA LYS A 461 -40.04 14.03 -53.12
C LYS A 461 -39.77 13.80 -54.60
N ALA A 462 -38.51 13.64 -55.00
CA ALA A 462 -38.13 13.37 -56.39
C ALA A 462 -38.74 12.06 -56.92
N HIS A 463 -38.84 11.03 -56.08
CA HIS A 463 -39.53 9.80 -56.43
C HIS A 463 -41.03 10.02 -56.64
N ALA A 464 -41.70 10.75 -55.75
CA ALA A 464 -43.12 11.08 -55.90
C ALA A 464 -43.40 11.89 -57.18
N GLU A 465 -42.55 12.86 -57.50
CA GLU A 465 -42.63 13.64 -58.74
C GLU A 465 -42.47 12.76 -59.99
N LYS A 466 -41.46 11.86 -60.01
CA LYS A 466 -41.29 10.91 -61.11
C LYS A 466 -42.44 9.93 -61.26
N VAL A 467 -43.03 9.45 -60.16
CA VAL A 467 -44.20 8.59 -60.20
C VAL A 467 -45.38 9.33 -60.84
N ALA A 468 -45.64 10.57 -60.42
CA ALA A 468 -46.71 11.39 -61.00
C ALA A 468 -46.47 11.68 -62.49
N GLU A 469 -45.22 11.94 -62.89
CA GLU A 469 -44.84 12.16 -64.29
C GLU A 469 -45.07 10.89 -65.15
N LEU A 470 -44.67 9.72 -64.64
CA LEU A 470 -44.90 8.44 -65.31
C LEU A 470 -46.39 8.10 -65.41
N GLU A 471 -47.18 8.35 -64.36
CA GLU A 471 -48.64 8.16 -64.38
C GLU A 471 -49.31 9.06 -65.42
N ALA A 472 -48.90 10.33 -65.51
CA ALA A 472 -49.40 11.26 -66.53
C ALA A 472 -49.02 10.82 -67.96
N ALA A 473 -47.79 10.33 -68.14
CA ALA A 473 -47.32 9.82 -69.43
C ALA A 473 -48.08 8.56 -69.86
N ILE A 474 -48.32 7.62 -68.93
CA ILE A 474 -49.13 6.42 -69.18
C ILE A 474 -50.54 6.83 -69.62
N LYS A 475 -51.20 7.73 -68.88
CA LYS A 475 -52.55 8.20 -69.22
C LYS A 475 -52.61 8.82 -70.62
N ARG A 476 -51.61 9.65 -70.97
CA ARG A 476 -51.53 10.24 -72.31
C ARG A 476 -51.34 9.20 -73.41
N LEU A 477 -50.51 8.19 -73.18
CA LEU A 477 -50.30 7.08 -74.11
C LEU A 477 -51.56 6.22 -74.25
N GLU A 478 -52.31 5.99 -73.16
CA GLU A 478 -53.61 5.31 -73.19
C GLU A 478 -54.64 6.09 -74.01
N GLU A 479 -54.71 7.42 -73.83
CA GLU A 479 -55.56 8.31 -74.63
C GLU A 479 -55.17 8.31 -76.12
N GLU A 480 -53.87 8.33 -76.45
CA GLU A 480 -53.38 8.24 -77.83
C GLU A 480 -53.68 6.88 -78.47
N LEU A 481 -53.49 5.78 -77.72
CA LEU A 481 -53.85 4.44 -78.17
C LEU A 481 -55.35 4.33 -78.43
N ALA A 482 -56.20 4.85 -77.54
CA ALA A 482 -57.64 4.88 -77.74
C ALA A 482 -58.04 5.71 -78.97
N ALA A 483 -57.37 6.83 -79.24
CA ALA A 483 -57.57 7.64 -80.43
C ALA A 483 -57.18 6.89 -81.71
N LYS A 484 -56.01 6.23 -81.73
CA LYS A 484 -55.56 5.40 -82.87
C LYS A 484 -56.47 4.21 -83.13
N ILE A 485 -57.01 3.58 -82.08
CA ILE A 485 -58.01 2.51 -82.24
C ILE A 485 -59.25 3.05 -82.96
N LYS A 486 -59.79 4.20 -82.54
CA LYS A 486 -60.93 4.84 -83.23
C LYS A 486 -60.62 5.19 -84.69
N GLU A 487 -59.42 5.71 -84.96
CA GLU A 487 -58.98 6.03 -86.32
C GLU A 487 -58.90 4.77 -87.21
N MET A 488 -58.31 3.69 -86.69
CA MET A 488 -58.24 2.40 -87.37
C MET A 488 -59.62 1.79 -87.62
N GLU A 489 -60.55 1.93 -86.68
CA GLU A 489 -61.95 1.52 -86.86
C GLU A 489 -62.65 2.33 -87.95
N ALA A 490 -62.43 3.66 -87.99
CA ALA A 490 -62.95 4.53 -89.04
C ALA A 490 -62.37 4.16 -90.42
N GLN A 491 -61.06 3.93 -90.53
CA GLN A 491 -60.44 3.44 -91.76
C GLN A 491 -61.01 2.09 -92.21
N LYS A 492 -61.24 1.17 -91.27
CA LYS A 492 -61.86 -0.13 -91.55
C LYS A 492 -63.30 0.01 -92.07
N ALA A 493 -64.05 0.99 -91.57
CA ALA A 493 -65.39 1.31 -92.07
C ALA A 493 -65.34 1.88 -93.49
N ILE A 494 -64.45 2.85 -93.75
CA ILE A 494 -64.22 3.43 -95.08
C ILE A 494 -63.81 2.35 -96.09
N SER A 495 -62.83 1.49 -95.75
CA SER A 495 -62.43 0.39 -96.64
C SER A 495 -63.55 -0.63 -96.91
N LYS A 496 -64.51 -0.81 -96.00
CA LYS A 496 -65.70 -1.64 -96.26
C LYS A 496 -66.66 -0.95 -97.24
N GLU A 497 -66.88 0.35 -97.07
CA GLU A 497 -67.71 1.16 -97.97
C GLU A 497 -67.10 1.23 -99.37
N GLU A 498 -65.79 1.45 -99.48
CA GLU A 498 -65.05 1.43 -100.74
C GLU A 498 -65.16 0.08 -101.43
N LYS A 499 -64.96 -1.04 -100.71
CA LYS A 499 -65.17 -2.39 -101.25
C LYS A 499 -66.58 -2.59 -101.78
N ALA A 500 -67.60 -2.14 -101.05
CA ALA A 500 -69.00 -2.21 -101.50
C ALA A 500 -69.24 -1.35 -102.76
N SER A 501 -68.60 -0.18 -102.85
CA SER A 501 -68.69 0.70 -104.03
C SER A 501 -68.00 0.09 -105.25
N PHE A 502 -66.82 -0.49 -105.10
CA PHE A 502 -66.12 -1.20 -106.18
C PHE A 502 -66.89 -2.44 -106.63
N GLN A 503 -67.57 -3.15 -105.72
CA GLN A 503 -68.42 -4.28 -106.09
C GLN A 503 -69.63 -3.85 -106.92
N LYS A 504 -70.29 -2.74 -106.55
CA LYS A 504 -71.36 -2.15 -107.37
C LYS A 504 -70.85 -1.74 -108.75
N GLU A 505 -69.66 -1.16 -108.83
CA GLU A 505 -69.06 -0.75 -110.10
C GLU A 505 -68.70 -1.96 -110.99
N ILE A 506 -68.20 -3.04 -110.40
CA ILE A 506 -67.94 -4.31 -111.13
C ILE A 506 -69.24 -4.88 -111.69
N GLU A 507 -70.35 -4.87 -110.95
CA GLU A 507 -71.64 -5.34 -111.47
C GLU A 507 -72.17 -4.46 -112.59
N ARG A 508 -72.04 -3.13 -112.45
CA ARG A 508 -72.38 -2.17 -113.50
C ARG A 508 -71.59 -2.43 -114.78
N LEU A 509 -70.26 -2.58 -114.67
CA LEU A 509 -69.38 -2.85 -115.81
C LEU A 509 -69.67 -4.23 -116.45
N LYS A 510 -70.00 -5.25 -115.66
CA LYS A 510 -70.44 -6.55 -116.20
C LYS A 510 -71.74 -6.43 -117.00
N ALA A 511 -72.71 -5.64 -116.52
CA ALA A 511 -73.95 -5.38 -117.25
C ALA A 511 -73.70 -4.62 -118.56
N GLU A 512 -72.80 -3.63 -118.54
CA GLU A 512 -72.42 -2.85 -119.72
C GLU A 512 -71.66 -3.70 -120.76
N LEU A 513 -70.76 -4.58 -120.33
CA LEU A 513 -70.08 -5.56 -121.20
C LEU A 513 -71.07 -6.55 -121.83
N ALA A 514 -72.03 -7.07 -121.06
CA ALA A 514 -73.06 -7.96 -121.58
C ALA A 514 -73.92 -7.28 -122.66
N ALA A 515 -74.26 -6.00 -122.47
CA ALA A 515 -74.96 -5.21 -123.48
C ALA A 515 -74.12 -5.01 -124.75
N LYS A 516 -72.81 -4.80 -124.61
CA LYS A 516 -71.88 -4.58 -125.73
C LYS A 516 -71.59 -5.86 -126.53
N VAL A 517 -71.48 -7.01 -125.86
CA VAL A 517 -71.27 -8.32 -126.52
C VAL A 517 -72.51 -8.76 -127.31
N LYS A 518 -73.72 -8.38 -126.89
CA LYS A 518 -74.95 -8.61 -127.66
C LYS A 518 -75.05 -7.75 -128.94
N GLY A 519 -74.30 -6.65 -129.02
CA GLY A 519 -74.39 -5.68 -130.12
C GLY A 519 -73.43 -5.89 -131.31
N LEU A 520 -72.54 -6.89 -131.29
CA LEU A 520 -71.41 -6.99 -132.24
C LEU A 520 -71.55 -8.07 -133.34
N THR A 521 -72.71 -8.72 -133.48
CA THR A 521 -72.97 -9.72 -134.55
C THR A 521 -74.11 -9.31 -135.50
N GLN A 522 -73.90 -8.28 -136.32
CA GLN A 522 -74.42 -8.07 -137.69
C GLN A 522 -74.29 -6.60 -138.07
N GLY A 523 -73.75 -6.35 -139.27
CA GLY A 523 -73.31 -5.03 -139.72
C GLY A 523 -74.40 -4.14 -140.31
N GLY A 524 -74.10 -2.85 -140.31
CA GLY A 524 -74.60 -1.83 -141.24
C GLY A 524 -75.89 -1.13 -140.86
N SER A 525 -75.80 0.13 -140.40
CA SER A 525 -76.48 1.25 -141.07
C SER A 525 -76.06 2.61 -140.46
N SER A 526 -76.21 3.62 -141.30
CA SER A 526 -75.79 5.01 -141.26
C SER A 526 -76.67 5.94 -140.43
N ALA A 527 -76.14 7.16 -140.26
CA ALA A 527 -76.84 8.45 -140.37
C ALA A 527 -77.29 9.18 -139.08
N THR A 528 -76.63 10.33 -138.86
CA THR A 528 -77.18 11.68 -138.61
C THR A 528 -78.31 11.92 -137.60
N GLY A 529 -78.15 12.97 -136.77
CA GLY A 529 -79.28 13.78 -136.31
C GLY A 529 -79.27 14.20 -134.84
N THR A 530 -78.66 15.35 -134.60
CA THR A 530 -78.92 16.39 -133.57
C THR A 530 -80.12 16.30 -132.61
N ALA A 531 -79.77 16.55 -131.32
CA ALA A 531 -80.31 17.56 -130.40
C ALA A 531 -81.41 17.22 -129.36
N SER A 532 -81.16 17.78 -128.15
CA SER A 532 -82.09 18.20 -127.08
C SER A 532 -82.72 17.09 -126.21
N ALA A 533 -82.86 17.18 -124.89
CA ALA A 533 -82.48 18.13 -123.86
C ALA A 533 -82.81 17.51 -122.48
N ALA A 534 -82.25 18.12 -121.42
CA ALA A 534 -82.78 18.20 -120.06
C ALA A 534 -82.89 16.90 -119.22
N ALA A 535 -82.13 16.85 -118.12
CA ALA A 535 -82.66 17.01 -116.76
C ALA A 535 -81.62 16.59 -115.68
N THR A 536 -81.10 17.61 -114.99
CA THR A 536 -80.99 17.75 -113.52
C THR A 536 -80.35 16.69 -112.61
N SER A 537 -79.59 17.25 -111.64
CA SER A 537 -79.23 16.75 -110.30
C SER A 537 -78.07 15.76 -110.24
N GLY A 538 -77.08 15.88 -109.36
CA GLY A 538 -76.83 16.83 -108.28
C GLY A 538 -75.81 16.21 -107.32
N LYS A 539 -74.88 17.05 -106.83
CA LYS A 539 -74.33 17.08 -105.46
C LYS A 539 -73.60 15.84 -104.90
N ALA A 540 -72.28 15.97 -104.71
CA ALA A 540 -71.43 15.56 -103.56
C ALA A 540 -69.97 15.86 -103.97
N GLN A 541 -69.20 16.82 -103.46
CA GLN A 541 -68.95 17.33 -102.11
C GLN A 541 -68.55 16.26 -101.10
N LEU A 542 -67.31 16.38 -100.60
CA LEU A 542 -66.81 16.17 -99.23
C LEU A 542 -65.25 16.28 -99.27
N PRO A 543 -64.54 16.57 -98.15
CA PRO A 543 -64.40 17.89 -97.53
C PRO A 543 -62.93 18.32 -97.29
N ALA A 544 -62.79 19.57 -96.81
CA ALA A 544 -61.60 20.30 -96.34
C ALA A 544 -60.84 19.58 -95.19
N THR A 545 -59.54 19.84 -94.97
CA THR A 545 -58.93 20.98 -94.25
C THR A 545 -57.40 20.75 -94.29
N GLY A 546 -56.47 21.69 -94.36
CA GLY A 546 -56.43 23.05 -93.85
C GLY A 546 -55.77 23.07 -92.48
N GLU A 547 -54.43 22.98 -92.37
CA GLU A 547 -53.72 23.59 -91.24
C GLU A 547 -52.19 23.72 -91.44
N THR A 548 -51.70 24.76 -90.81
CA THR A 548 -50.44 25.49 -90.98
C THR A 548 -49.28 24.89 -90.20
N ALA A 549 -48.09 24.98 -90.78
CA ALA A 549 -46.82 24.89 -90.06
C ALA A 549 -46.67 26.05 -89.06
N HIS A 550 -46.07 25.76 -87.89
CA HIS A 550 -45.20 26.57 -87.01
C HIS A 550 -45.35 26.13 -85.52
N PRO A 551 -44.59 26.66 -84.53
CA PRO A 551 -43.35 26.09 -84.00
C PRO A 551 -43.40 25.84 -82.47
N LEU A 552 -42.78 24.78 -81.96
CA LEU A 552 -42.52 24.61 -80.52
C LEU A 552 -41.02 24.27 -80.35
N PHE A 553 -40.18 25.27 -80.04
CA PHE A 553 -39.62 25.58 -78.70
C PHE A 553 -38.88 24.36 -78.08
N THR A 554 -37.54 24.27 -78.02
CA THR A 554 -36.51 25.13 -77.37
C THR A 554 -36.62 25.21 -75.85
N ALA A 555 -35.81 24.42 -75.14
CA ALA A 555 -35.12 24.66 -73.83
C ALA A 555 -34.28 23.39 -73.53
N ALA A 556 -32.93 23.39 -73.46
CA ALA A 556 -32.04 23.92 -72.41
C ALA A 556 -32.51 23.50 -70.99
N ALA A 557 -31.71 22.95 -70.05
CA ALA A 557 -30.28 23.10 -69.82
C ALA A 557 -29.70 22.00 -68.91
N LEU A 558 -28.37 21.93 -68.99
CA LEU A 558 -27.36 21.26 -68.18
C LEU A 558 -27.40 21.72 -66.70
N ALA A 559 -27.32 20.79 -65.73
CA ALA A 559 -26.70 21.01 -64.42
C ALA A 559 -26.48 19.68 -63.67
N VAL A 560 -25.27 19.11 -63.73
CA VAL A 560 -24.74 18.26 -62.66
C VAL A 560 -23.55 19.01 -62.09
N MET A 561 -23.82 19.72 -61.00
CA MET A 561 -22.84 20.50 -60.27
C MET A 561 -21.93 19.56 -59.48
N ALA A 562 -20.63 19.71 -59.71
CA ALA A 562 -19.58 19.11 -58.92
C ALA A 562 -19.64 19.65 -57.48
N GLY A 563 -19.80 18.75 -56.50
CA GLY A 563 -19.52 19.02 -55.10
C GLY A 563 -18.06 18.69 -54.81
N ALA A 564 -17.20 19.68 -54.94
CA ALA A 564 -15.82 19.63 -54.51
C ALA A 564 -15.75 19.48 -52.98
N GLY A 565 -15.03 18.46 -52.51
CA GLY A 565 -14.52 18.45 -51.15
C GLY A 565 -13.48 19.55 -51.00
N VAL A 566 -13.68 20.42 -50.01
CA VAL A 566 -12.64 21.30 -49.50
C VAL A 566 -12.38 20.89 -48.07
N MET A 567 -11.25 20.20 -47.89
CA MET A 567 -10.54 20.15 -46.63
C MET A 567 -10.10 21.57 -46.25
N ALA A 568 -10.40 21.99 -45.03
CA ALA A 568 -9.64 23.02 -44.34
C ALA A 568 -8.93 22.36 -43.16
N VAL A 569 -7.68 22.00 -43.42
CA VAL A 569 -6.65 21.84 -42.38
C VAL A 569 -6.39 23.21 -41.80
N GLN A 570 -6.52 23.36 -40.49
CA GLN A 570 -5.83 24.43 -39.77
C GLN A 570 -5.11 23.81 -38.57
N VAL A 571 -3.79 23.94 -38.64
CA VAL A 571 -2.77 23.51 -37.69
C VAL A 571 -2.06 24.78 -37.21
N ASN A 572 -1.74 24.78 -35.91
CA ASN A 572 -0.87 25.68 -35.12
C ASN A 572 -1.48 27.05 -34.73
N VAL A 573 -1.33 27.51 -33.47
CA VAL A 573 -0.23 27.38 -32.50
C VAL A 573 -0.72 26.99 -31.11
#